data_AF-A0A934N8W8-F1
#
_entry.id   AF-A0A934N8W8-F1
#
_cell.length_a   1.000
_cell.length_b   1.000
_cell.length_c   1.000
_cell.angle_alpha   90.00
_cell.angle_beta   90.00
_cell.angle_gamma   90.00
#
_symmetry.space_group_name_H-M   'P 1'
#
loop_
_entity.id
_entity.type
_entity.pdbx_description
1 polymer ?
#
loop_
_entity_poly.entity_id
_entity_poly.type
_entity_poly.pdbx_seq_one_letter_code
_entity_poly.pdbx_strand_id
1 'polypeptide(L)'
;MQSPEVLRGFANEVLGPLLKYAESRETPLLATLEALAGARWIRRAAARDLGIHINSINYRIDRIQTLTGLSLDDPETRVAVAIALRARSMLGR
;
A
#
# COMPACT_ATOMS: atom_id res chain seq x y z
N MET A 1 17.07 -15.46 -13.26
CA MET A 1 17.14 -14.00 -13.05
C MET A 1 15.73 -13.46 -13.28
N GLN A 2 14.99 -13.08 -12.24
CA GLN A 2 13.69 -12.43 -12.48
C GLN A 2 13.96 -11.07 -13.13
N SER A 3 13.45 -10.87 -14.34
CA SER A 3 13.67 -9.64 -15.11
C SER A 3 13.02 -8.44 -14.40
N PRO A 4 13.64 -7.25 -14.36
CA PRO A 4 13.07 -6.04 -13.78
C PRO A 4 11.64 -5.71 -14.25
N GLU A 5 11.27 -6.13 -15.46
CA GLU A 5 9.91 -6.00 -16.01
C GLU A 5 8.87 -6.83 -15.26
N VAL A 6 9.22 -8.03 -14.80
CA VAL A 6 8.30 -8.89 -14.03
C VAL A 6 7.96 -8.23 -12.69
N LEU A 7 8.98 -7.71 -12.00
CA LEU A 7 8.78 -6.97 -10.75
C LEU A 7 7.97 -5.69 -10.96
N ARG A 8 8.17 -4.99 -12.08
CA ARG A 8 7.39 -3.80 -12.45
C ARG A 8 5.93 -4.17 -12.74
N GLY A 9 5.69 -5.24 -13.50
CA GLY A 9 4.36 -5.75 -13.81
C GLY A 9 3.60 -6.12 -12.53
N PHE A 10 4.23 -6.89 -11.65
CA PHE A 10 3.65 -7.26 -10.36
C PHE A 10 3.35 -6.03 -9.47
N ALA A 11 4.30 -5.09 -9.35
CA ALA A 11 4.06 -3.88 -8.57
C ALA A 11 2.90 -3.05 -9.13
N ASN A 12 2.77 -2.96 -10.46
CA ASN A 12 1.68 -2.28 -11.13
C ASN A 12 0.34 -3.01 -10.97
N GLU A 13 0.33 -4.34 -10.94
CA GLU A 13 -0.88 -5.11 -10.68
C GLU A 13 -1.42 -4.85 -9.26
N VAL A 14 -0.54 -4.93 -8.26
CA VAL A 14 -0.92 -4.79 -6.85
C VAL A 14 -1.21 -3.33 -6.46
N LEU A 15 -0.36 -2.39 -6.89
CA LEU A 15 -0.42 -0.98 -6.46
C LEU A 15 -1.10 -0.06 -7.49
N GLY A 16 -1.28 -0.52 -8.73
CA GLY A 16 -1.81 0.27 -9.84
C GLY A 16 -3.13 0.98 -9.53
N PRO A 17 -4.13 0.34 -8.89
CA PRO A 17 -5.37 1.03 -8.53
C PRO A 17 -5.14 2.22 -7.58
N LEU A 18 -4.19 2.11 -6.64
CA LEU A 18 -3.85 3.21 -5.73
C LEU A 18 -3.05 4.31 -6.42
N LEU A 19 -2.15 3.96 -7.34
CA LEU A 19 -1.38 4.92 -8.14
C LEU A 19 -2.32 5.76 -9.01
N LYS A 20 -3.25 5.13 -9.72
CA LYS A 20 -4.30 5.82 -10.51
C LYS A 20 -5.18 6.70 -9.64
N TYR A 21 -5.52 6.25 -8.43
CA TYR A 21 -6.30 7.07 -7.50
C TYR A 21 -5.55 8.32 -7.03
N ALA A 22 -4.24 8.20 -6.77
CA ALA A 22 -3.40 9.30 -6.29
C ALA A 22 -3.30 10.46 -7.29
N GLU A 23 -3.44 10.20 -8.59
CA GLU A 23 -3.47 11.24 -9.63
C GLU A 23 -4.72 12.14 -9.52
N SER A 24 -5.78 11.66 -8.89
CA SER A 24 -7.09 12.34 -8.85
C SER A 24 -7.45 13.00 -7.51
N ARG A 25 -6.73 12.69 -6.42
CA ARG A 25 -7.14 13.06 -5.05
C ARG A 25 -5.95 13.38 -4.14
N GLU A 26 -6.18 14.27 -3.17
CA GLU A 26 -5.19 14.68 -2.17
C GLU A 26 -4.88 13.64 -1.07
N THR A 27 -5.73 12.62 -0.88
CA THR A 27 -5.53 11.65 0.21
C THR A 27 -4.39 10.67 -0.13
N PRO A 28 -3.29 10.63 0.65
CA PRO A 28 -2.13 9.82 0.33
C PRO A 28 -2.33 8.36 0.79
N LEU A 29 -3.16 7.61 0.07
CA LEU A 29 -3.45 6.20 0.38
C LEU A 29 -2.22 5.31 0.21
N LEU A 30 -1.37 5.60 -0.78
CA LEU A 30 -0.11 4.87 -0.97
C LEU A 30 0.83 5.03 0.23
N ALA A 31 0.99 6.26 0.74
CA ALA A 31 1.76 6.51 1.97
C ALA A 31 1.15 5.80 3.18
N THR A 32 -0.17 5.63 3.20
CA THR A 32 -0.84 4.87 4.25
C THR A 32 -0.47 3.39 4.19
N LEU A 33 -0.38 2.81 2.99
CA LEU A 33 0.03 1.43 2.79
C LEU A 33 1.52 1.22 3.13
N GLU A 34 2.38 2.17 2.77
CA GLU A 34 3.79 2.20 3.13
C GLU A 34 3.98 2.24 4.66
N ALA A 35 3.23 3.10 5.35
CA ALA A 35 3.27 3.19 6.81
C ALA A 35 2.76 1.90 7.49
N LEU A 36 1.69 1.28 6.97
CA LEU A 36 1.20 -0.01 7.48
C LEU A 36 2.25 -1.11 7.36
N ALA A 37 2.89 -1.23 6.20
CA ALA A 37 3.95 -2.20 5.98
C ALA A 37 5.14 -1.96 6.92
N GLY A 38 5.57 -0.70 7.09
CA GLY A 38 6.64 -0.32 8.03
C GLY A 38 6.30 -0.58 9.50
N ALA A 39 5.02 -0.46 9.87
CA ALA A 39 4.52 -0.67 11.22
C ALA A 39 4.11 -2.12 11.53
N ARG A 40 4.57 -3.11 10.73
CA ARG A 40 4.19 -4.53 10.87
C ARG A 40 2.66 -4.73 10.88
N TRP A 41 1.95 -3.94 10.09
CA TRP A 41 0.49 -3.96 9.95
C TRP A 41 -0.28 -3.57 11.22
N ILE A 42 0.40 -2.97 12.20
CA ILE A 42 -0.23 -2.44 13.42
C ILE A 42 -0.84 -1.07 13.11
N ARG A 43 -2.17 -1.02 12.94
CA ARG A 43 -2.92 0.19 12.56
C ARG A 43 -2.64 1.39 13.48
N ARG A 44 -2.59 1.18 14.80
CA ARG A 44 -2.29 2.26 15.77
C ARG A 44 -0.87 2.81 15.63
N ALA A 45 0.10 1.94 15.30
CA ALA A 45 1.47 2.38 15.09
C ALA A 45 1.60 3.17 13.79
N ALA A 46 1.04 2.67 12.68
CA ALA A 46 1.00 3.41 11.43
C ALA A 46 0.27 4.75 11.54
N ALA A 47 -0.83 4.82 12.31
CA ALA A 47 -1.55 6.08 12.55
C ALA A 47 -0.67 7.12 13.24
N ARG A 48 0.07 6.70 14.28
CA ARG A 48 1.03 7.55 14.99
C ARG A 48 2.16 7.99 14.05
N ASP A 49 2.71 7.08 13.26
CA ASP A 49 3.82 7.37 12.34
C ASP A 49 3.40 8.37 11.23
N LEU A 50 2.12 8.35 10.85
CA LEU A 50 1.52 9.32 9.91
C LEU A 50 1.00 10.60 10.58
N GLY A 51 0.99 10.69 11.91
CA GLY A 51 0.41 11.83 12.64
C GLY A 51 -1.10 11.98 12.46
N ILE A 52 -1.83 10.88 12.21
CA ILE A 52 -3.29 10.90 12.00
C ILE A 52 -4.04 10.11 13.07
N HIS A 53 -5.33 10.40 13.22
CA HIS A 53 -6.20 9.68 14.14
C HIS A 53 -6.47 8.23 13.67
N ILE A 54 -6.74 7.33 14.62
CA ILE A 54 -7.03 5.91 14.33
C ILE A 54 -8.27 5.73 13.44
N ASN A 55 -9.27 6.62 13.56
CA ASN A 55 -10.45 6.59 12.68
C ASN A 55 -10.07 6.94 11.23
N SER A 56 -9.17 7.90 11.04
CA SER A 56 -8.70 8.31 9.72
C SER A 56 -7.91 7.20 9.04
N ILE A 57 -7.07 6.46 9.78
CA ILE A 57 -6.35 5.32 9.18
C ILE A 57 -7.31 4.18 8.82
N ASN A 58 -8.31 3.88 9.66
CA ASN A 58 -9.30 2.85 9.37
C ASN A 58 -10.07 3.17 8.09
N TYR A 59 -10.56 4.41 7.96
CA TYR A 59 -11.20 4.87 6.72
C TYR A 59 -10.30 4.70 5.49
N ARG A 60 -9.01 5.04 5.61
CA ARG A 60 -8.05 4.88 4.51
C ARG A 60 -7.78 3.41 4.18
N ILE A 61 -7.72 2.53 5.17
CA ILE A 61 -7.62 1.07 4.98
C ILE A 61 -8.82 0.55 4.22
N ASP A 62 -10.03 0.88 4.66
CA ASP A 62 -11.27 0.46 3.99
C ASP A 62 -11.30 0.96 2.54
N ARG A 63 -10.84 2.21 2.32
CA ARG A 63 -10.74 2.78 0.98
C ARG A 63 -9.71 2.07 0.11
N ILE A 64 -8.55 1.69 0.66
CA ILE A 64 -7.54 0.91 -0.05
C ILE A 64 -8.13 -0.43 -0.49
N GLN A 65 -8.72 -1.18 0.45
CA GLN A 65 -9.34 -2.47 0.16
C GLN A 65 -10.45 -2.37 -0.89
N THR A 66 -11.26 -1.30 -0.83
CA THR A 66 -12.30 -1.03 -1.84
C THR A 66 -11.71 -0.77 -3.23
N LEU A 67 -10.62 0.00 -3.32
CA LEU A 67 -10.02 0.38 -4.60
C LEU A 67 -9.21 -0.76 -5.24
N THR A 68 -8.56 -1.58 -4.43
CA THR A 68 -7.68 -2.66 -4.91
C THR A 68 -8.36 -4.01 -4.97
N GLY A 69 -9.48 -4.20 -4.26
CA GLY A 69 -10.10 -5.52 -4.06
C GLY A 69 -9.31 -6.43 -3.11
N LEU A 70 -8.22 -5.93 -2.50
CA LEU A 70 -7.36 -6.70 -1.62
C LEU A 70 -7.93 -6.76 -0.19
N SER A 71 -7.68 -7.87 0.52
CA SER A 71 -7.93 -7.98 1.95
C SER A 71 -6.64 -7.75 2.73
N LEU A 72 -6.52 -6.61 3.41
CA LEU A 72 -5.36 -6.31 4.25
C LEU A 72 -5.40 -7.04 5.60
N ASP A 73 -6.40 -7.89 5.86
CA ASP A 73 -6.39 -8.83 6.99
C ASP A 73 -5.83 -10.20 6.61
N ASP A 74 -5.67 -10.49 5.31
CA ASP A 74 -5.03 -11.71 4.80
C ASP A 74 -3.49 -11.59 4.83
N PRO A 75 -2.77 -12.51 5.50
CA PRO A 75 -1.30 -12.51 5.54
C PRO A 75 -0.63 -12.60 4.17
N GLU A 76 -1.16 -13.39 3.24
CA GLU A 76 -0.57 -13.55 1.90
C GLU A 76 -0.66 -12.24 1.10
N THR A 77 -1.81 -11.59 1.15
CA THR A 77 -2.01 -10.25 0.61
C THR A 77 -1.02 -9.24 1.19
N ARG A 78 -0.78 -9.27 2.51
CA ARG A 78 0.21 -8.39 3.16
C ARG A 78 1.63 -8.63 2.63
N VAL A 79 2.03 -9.89 2.42
CA VAL A 79 3.32 -10.25 1.83
C VAL A 79 3.43 -9.72 0.41
N ALA A 80 2.42 -9.98 -0.42
CA ALA A 80 2.37 -9.51 -1.81
C ALA A 80 2.50 -7.97 -1.89
N VAL A 81 1.76 -7.24 -1.06
CA VAL A 81 1.84 -5.78 -0.96
C VAL A 81 3.22 -5.31 -0.52
N ALA A 82 3.81 -5.93 0.50
CA ALA A 82 5.15 -5.55 0.98
C ALA A 82 6.21 -5.74 -0.12
N ILE A 83 6.14 -6.84 -0.88
CA ILE A 83 7.01 -7.09 -2.03
C ILE A 83 6.79 -6.03 -3.12
N ALA A 84 5.54 -5.72 -3.46
CA ALA A 84 5.21 -4.72 -4.47
C ALA A 84 5.73 -3.32 -4.09
N LEU A 85 5.57 -2.91 -2.83
CA LEU A 85 6.11 -1.65 -2.31
C LEU A 85 7.64 -1.62 -2.40
N ARG A 86 8.31 -2.72 -2.05
CA ARG A 86 9.77 -2.82 -2.13
C ARG A 86 10.27 -2.79 -3.57
N ALA A 87 9.61 -3.53 -4.47
CA ALA A 87 9.91 -3.53 -5.90
C ALA A 87 9.80 -2.13 -6.49
N ARG A 88 8.71 -1.40 -6.18
CA ARG A 88 8.54 0.00 -6.60
C ARG A 88 9.66 0.90 -6.10
N SER A 89 10.05 0.77 -4.83
CA SER A 89 11.18 1.53 -4.27
C SER A 89 12.51 1.25 -4.99
N MET A 90 12.75 0.02 -5.46
CA MET A 90 13.97 -0.36 -6.17
C MET A 90 13.97 0.08 -7.64
N LEU A 91 12.79 0.17 -8.26
CA LEU A 91 12.61 0.48 -9.68
C LEU A 91 12.56 1.98 -10.02
N GLY A 92 12.71 2.86 -9.03
CA GLY A 92 12.43 4.29 -9.13
C GLY A 92 10.94 4.56 -8.92
N ARG A 93 10.62 5.53 -8.05
CA ARG A 93 9.24 5.87 -7.65
C ARG A 93 8.35 6.30 -8.80
#